data_AF-A0A960D5J2-F1
#
_entry.id   AF-A0A960D5J2-F1
#
_cell.length_a   1.000
_cell.length_b   1.000
_cell.length_c   1.000
_cell.angle_alpha   90.00
_cell.angle_beta   90.00
_cell.angle_gamma   90.00
#
_symmetry.space_group_name_H-M   'P 1'
#
loop_
_entity.id
_entity.type
_entity.pdbx_description
1 polymer ?
#
loop_
_entity_poly.entity_id
_entity_poly.type
_entity_poly.pdbx_seq_one_letter_code
_entity_poly.pdbx_strand_id
1 'polypeptide(L)'
;MTDWTTTADRPNELRLRLDSYPVIADISARYGDMDANGHLNNLALEALHENARATMNRTLFPDIYDVSRRRLRLVTSQNTVHFLAEAHWPAVIRTGAGVGRIGRT
;
A
#
# COMPACT_ATOMS: atom_id res chain seq x y z
N MET A 1 5.60 5.25 30.29
CA MET A 1 6.01 4.18 29.36
C MET A 1 4.96 4.17 28.27
N THR A 2 5.24 4.82 27.14
CA THR A 2 4.24 5.06 26.10
C THR A 2 3.94 3.75 25.39
N ASP A 3 2.66 3.37 25.38
CA ASP A 3 2.16 2.13 24.80
C ASP A 3 2.17 2.23 23.27
N TRP A 4 3.24 1.74 22.64
CA TRP A 4 3.46 1.87 21.20
C TRP A 4 2.68 0.85 20.36
N THR A 5 1.91 -0.03 20.98
CA THR A 5 1.17 -1.09 20.27
C THR A 5 -0.32 -0.82 20.31
N THR A 6 -0.75 0.30 19.70
CA THR A 6 -2.16 0.47 19.35
C THR A 6 -2.46 -0.44 18.16
N THR A 7 -3.21 -1.53 18.39
CA THR A 7 -3.88 -2.24 17.31
C THR A 7 -4.83 -1.23 16.65
N ALA A 8 -4.67 -0.99 15.36
CA ALA A 8 -5.53 -0.05 14.65
C ALA A 8 -6.98 -0.54 14.69
N ASP A 9 -7.92 0.40 14.91
CA ASP A 9 -9.35 0.11 14.80
C ASP A 9 -9.69 -0.43 13.41
N ARG A 10 -10.77 -1.21 13.35
CA ARG A 10 -11.29 -1.74 12.09
C ARG A 10 -11.45 -0.60 11.06
N PRO A 11 -10.95 -0.77 9.82
CA PRO A 11 -11.05 0.28 8.83
C PRO A 11 -12.51 0.55 8.47
N ASN A 12 -12.81 1.80 8.14
CA ASN A 12 -14.10 2.18 7.56
C ASN A 12 -14.38 1.33 6.30
N GLU A 13 -15.62 0.86 6.14
CA GLU A 13 -16.04 -0.03 5.05
C GLU A 13 -15.78 0.51 3.65
N LEU A 14 -15.77 1.84 3.46
CA LEU A 14 -15.42 2.46 2.18
C LEU A 14 -14.00 2.09 1.72
N ARG A 15 -13.09 1.76 2.65
CA ARG A 15 -11.73 1.30 2.30
C ARG A 15 -11.69 -0.10 1.68
N LEU A 16 -12.79 -0.85 1.75
CA LEU A 16 -12.92 -2.16 1.09
C LEU A 16 -13.38 -2.04 -0.37
N ARG A 17 -13.90 -0.87 -0.75
CA ARG A 17 -14.48 -0.66 -2.06
C ARG A 17 -13.44 -0.09 -3.02
N LEU A 18 -13.06 -0.89 -4.01
CA LEU A 18 -12.04 -0.49 -4.98
C LEU A 18 -12.42 0.78 -5.78
N ASP A 19 -13.70 0.96 -6.07
CA ASP A 19 -14.24 2.14 -6.78
C ASP A 19 -14.09 3.46 -5.98
N SER A 20 -13.70 3.38 -4.71
CA SER A 20 -13.40 4.55 -3.87
C SER A 20 -11.98 5.07 -4.06
N TYR A 21 -11.15 4.42 -4.89
CA TYR A 21 -9.75 4.79 -5.13
C TYR A 21 -9.54 5.36 -6.54
N PRO A 22 -8.89 6.54 -6.69
CA PRO A 22 -8.67 7.16 -7.99
C PRO A 22 -7.55 6.50 -8.81
N VAL A 23 -6.63 5.79 -8.16
CA VAL A 23 -5.54 5.07 -8.83
C VAL A 23 -5.76 3.58 -8.63
N ILE A 24 -5.96 2.86 -9.74
CA ILE A 24 -6.15 1.42 -9.75
C ILE A 24 -5.10 0.81 -10.68
N ALA A 25 -4.47 -0.27 -10.24
CA ALA A 25 -3.50 -1.01 -11.04
C ALA A 25 -3.58 -2.51 -10.75
N ASP A 26 -3.39 -3.32 -11.79
CA ASP A 26 -3.28 -4.77 -11.68
C ASP A 26 -1.80 -5.15 -11.52
N ILE A 27 -1.51 -6.04 -10.58
CA ILE A 27 -0.16 -6.57 -10.32
C ILE A 27 -0.25 -8.10 -10.26
N SER A 28 0.55 -8.77 -11.08
CA SER A 28 0.68 -10.23 -10.97
C SER A 28 1.48 -10.60 -9.73
N ALA A 29 0.93 -11.49 -8.90
CA ALA A 29 1.67 -12.11 -7.82
C ALA A 29 2.82 -12.94 -8.39
N ARG A 30 3.97 -12.91 -7.73
CA ARG A 30 5.13 -13.73 -8.09
C ARG A 30 5.11 -14.99 -7.23
N TYR A 31 5.65 -16.08 -7.76
CA TYR A 31 5.83 -17.30 -6.96
C TYR A 31 6.67 -17.01 -5.69
N GLY A 32 7.69 -16.16 -5.82
CA GLY A 32 8.53 -15.74 -4.70
C GLY A 32 7.87 -14.81 -3.68
N ASP A 33 6.61 -14.39 -3.91
CA ASP A 33 5.83 -13.67 -2.90
C ASP A 33 5.17 -14.63 -1.90
N MET A 34 5.15 -15.95 -2.17
CA MET A 34 4.63 -16.94 -1.23
C MET A 34 5.58 -17.21 -0.06
N ASP A 35 5.04 -17.50 1.11
CA ASP A 35 5.79 -18.02 2.25
C ASP A 35 5.60 -19.54 2.46
N ALA A 36 6.18 -20.06 3.54
CA ALA A 36 6.18 -21.49 3.86
C ALA A 36 4.77 -22.07 4.13
N ASN A 37 3.78 -21.22 4.38
CA ASN A 37 2.39 -21.64 4.56
C ASN A 37 1.65 -21.80 3.22
N GLY A 38 2.30 -21.50 2.09
CA GLY A 38 1.74 -21.64 0.75
C GLY A 38 0.87 -20.47 0.29
N HIS A 39 0.83 -19.37 1.06
CA HIS A 39 0.04 -18.18 0.78
C HIS A 39 0.99 -17.00 0.52
N LEU A 40 0.49 -15.94 -0.11
CA LEU A 40 1.26 -14.71 -0.28
C LEU A 40 1.63 -14.14 1.08
N ASN A 41 2.91 -13.87 1.26
CA ASN A 41 3.46 -13.35 2.50
C ASN A 41 2.91 -11.94 2.79
N ASN A 42 2.66 -11.67 4.07
CA ASN A 42 2.17 -10.39 4.53
C ASN A 42 3.06 -9.19 4.11
N LEU A 43 4.39 -9.36 4.13
CA LEU A 43 5.33 -8.31 3.70
C LEU A 43 5.28 -8.10 2.18
N ALA A 44 5.07 -9.17 1.41
CA ALA A 44 4.89 -9.05 -0.05
C ALA A 44 3.62 -8.26 -0.38
N LEU A 45 2.50 -8.57 0.30
CA LEU A 45 1.26 -7.82 0.18
C LEU A 45 1.41 -6.35 0.63
N GLU A 46 2.16 -6.09 1.70
CA GLU A 46 2.49 -4.73 2.11
C GLU A 46 3.27 -3.95 1.04
N ALA A 47 4.24 -4.60 0.38
CA ALA A 47 5.00 -4.01 -0.72
C ALA A 47 4.11 -3.66 -1.92
N LEU A 48 3.02 -4.41 -2.17
CA LEU A 48 2.04 -4.04 -3.19
C LEU A 48 1.33 -2.72 -2.85
N HIS A 49 0.96 -2.50 -1.58
CA HIS A 49 0.39 -1.23 -1.13
C HIS A 49 1.41 -0.08 -1.24
N GLU A 50 2.68 -0.33 -0.93
CA GLU A 50 3.75 0.63 -1.15
C GLU A 50 3.88 1.01 -2.63
N ASN A 51 3.94 0.02 -3.53
CA ASN A 51 4.06 0.25 -4.95
C ASN A 51 2.85 1.02 -5.53
N ALA A 52 1.63 0.72 -5.07
CA ALA A 52 0.43 1.46 -5.47
C ALA A 52 0.51 2.94 -5.04
N ARG A 53 0.94 3.22 -3.80
CA ARG A 53 1.18 4.60 -3.33
C ARG A 53 2.30 5.27 -4.12
N ALA A 54 3.39 4.56 -4.41
CA ALA A 54 4.51 5.12 -5.15
C ALA A 54 4.13 5.48 -6.59
N THR A 55 3.34 4.63 -7.24
CA THR A 55 2.78 4.89 -8.56
C THR A 55 1.91 6.15 -8.53
N MET A 56 0.97 6.27 -7.59
CA MET A 56 0.15 7.48 -7.42
C MET A 56 1.01 8.73 -7.19
N ASN A 57 2.00 8.66 -6.29
CA ASN A 57 2.87 9.80 -5.99
C ASN A 57 3.64 10.25 -7.23
N ARG A 58 4.16 9.31 -8.03
CA ARG A 58 4.87 9.62 -9.27
C ARG A 58 3.94 10.25 -10.33
N THR A 59 2.67 9.84 -10.39
CA THR A 59 1.68 10.46 -11.28
C THR A 59 1.42 11.92 -10.89
N LEU A 60 1.36 12.23 -9.58
CA LEU A 60 1.13 13.60 -9.08
C LEU A 60 2.39 14.48 -9.13
N PHE A 61 3.55 13.87 -8.87
CA PHE A 61 4.85 14.53 -8.78
C PHE A 61 5.88 13.69 -9.57
N PRO A 62 6.07 13.95 -10.87
CA PRO A 62 6.89 13.11 -11.75
C PRO A 62 8.33 12.89 -11.30
N ASP A 63 8.91 13.86 -10.58
CA ASP A 63 10.28 13.88 -10.08
C ASP A 63 10.43 13.41 -8.63
N ILE A 64 9.36 13.00 -7.93
CA ILE A 64 9.36 12.79 -6.47
C ILE A 64 10.37 11.76 -5.95
N TYR A 65 10.75 10.79 -6.80
CA TYR A 65 11.73 9.76 -6.50
C TYR A 65 13.10 10.03 -7.13
N ASP A 66 13.26 11.08 -7.94
CA ASP A 66 14.55 11.51 -8.46
C ASP A 66 15.28 12.28 -7.35
N VAL A 67 16.26 11.63 -6.73
CA VAL A 67 17.02 12.20 -5.61
C VAL A 67 17.78 13.48 -5.96
N SER A 68 18.07 13.71 -7.24
CA SER A 68 18.82 14.87 -7.72
C SER A 68 17.91 16.05 -8.10
N ARG A 69 16.65 15.78 -8.45
CA ARG A 69 15.72 16.79 -8.99
C ARG A 69 14.54 17.11 -8.08
N ARG A 70 14.14 16.17 -7.20
CA ARG A 70 12.93 16.31 -6.39
C ARG A 70 12.94 17.57 -5.54
N ARG A 71 11.82 18.29 -5.56
CA ARG A 71 11.59 19.44 -4.67
C ARG A 71 11.06 19.07 -3.29
N LEU A 72 10.46 17.89 -3.18
CA LEU A 72 9.87 17.36 -1.96
C LEU A 72 10.46 15.97 -1.68
N ARG A 73 10.60 15.61 -0.42
CA ARG A 73 10.92 14.24 0.00
C ARG A 73 9.70 13.65 0.70
N LEU A 74 9.22 12.53 0.16
CA LEU A 74 8.21 11.72 0.85
C LEU A 74 8.91 10.76 1.81
N VAL A 75 8.39 10.66 3.03
CA VAL A 75 8.84 9.72 4.05
C VAL A 75 7.60 9.09 4.66
N THR A 76 7.54 7.76 4.67
CA THR A 76 6.49 7.02 5.36
C THR A 76 6.77 7.05 6.85
N SER A 77 5.89 7.69 7.63
CA SER A 77 6.01 7.73 9.09
C SER A 77 5.32 6.53 9.77
N GLN A 78 4.29 5.99 9.14
CA GLN A 78 3.48 4.89 9.67
C GLN A 78 2.85 4.15 8.50
N ASN A 79 2.77 2.82 8.60
CA ASN A 79 1.91 2.01 7.76
C ASN A 79 0.98 1.18 8.65
N THR A 80 -0.27 1.02 8.21
CA THR A 80 -1.25 0.16 8.87
C THR A 80 -1.94 -0.65 7.80
N VAL A 81 -1.79 -1.96 7.89
CA VAL A 81 -2.35 -2.93 6.94
C VAL A 81 -3.27 -3.87 7.72
N HIS A 82 -4.44 -4.12 7.16
CA HIS A 82 -5.38 -5.10 7.69
C HIS A 82 -5.44 -6.26 6.68
N PHE A 83 -4.96 -7.43 7.08
CA PHE A 83 -5.06 -8.65 6.27
C PHE A 83 -6.43 -9.27 6.49
N LEU A 84 -7.25 -9.34 5.42
CA LEU A 84 -8.66 -9.74 5.52
C LEU A 84 -8.92 -11.15 5.02
N ALA A 85 -8.11 -11.62 4.08
CA ALA A 85 -8.19 -12.94 3.48
C ALA A 85 -6.81 -13.33 2.93
N GLU A 86 -6.57 -14.63 2.84
CA GLU A 86 -5.38 -15.17 2.19
C GLU A 86 -5.46 -14.99 0.67
N ALA A 87 -4.30 -14.91 0.03
CA ALA A 87 -4.16 -14.89 -1.41
C ALA A 87 -3.07 -15.89 -1.81
N HIS A 88 -3.14 -16.40 -3.03
CA HIS A 88 -2.27 -17.49 -3.51
C HIS A 88 -1.70 -17.18 -4.87
N TRP A 89 -0.53 -17.73 -5.18
CA TRP A 89 -0.03 -17.75 -6.55
C TRP A 89 -0.63 -18.96 -7.30
N PRO A 90 -0.94 -18.84 -8.61
CA PRO A 90 -0.91 -17.63 -9.42
C PRO A 90 -2.15 -16.76 -9.21
N ALA A 91 -1.96 -15.45 -9.10
CA ALA A 91 -3.05 -14.48 -9.02
C ALA A 91 -2.68 -13.14 -9.66
N VAL A 92 -3.70 -12.42 -10.13
CA VAL A 92 -3.62 -10.99 -10.44
C VAL A 92 -4.30 -10.24 -9.30
N ILE A 93 -3.53 -9.40 -8.61
CA ILE A 93 -3.99 -8.58 -7.49
C ILE A 93 -4.29 -7.18 -8.00
N ARG A 94 -5.53 -6.73 -7.78
CA ARG A 94 -5.92 -5.36 -8.10
C ARG A 94 -5.68 -4.46 -6.89
N THR A 95 -4.85 -3.44 -7.08
CA THR A 95 -4.50 -2.46 -6.05
C THR A 95 -5.25 -1.16 -6.26
N GLY A 96 -5.55 -0.47 -5.15
CA GLY A 96 -6.15 0.87 -5.13
C GLY A 96 -5.31 1.82 -4.26
N ALA A 97 -5.09 3.04 -4.73
CA ALA A 97 -4.42 4.10 -3.97
C ALA A 97 -5.14 5.43 -4.10
N GLY A 98 -5.17 6.19 -3.00
CA GLY A 98 -5.83 7.49 -2.90
C GLY A 98 -5.44 8.23 -1.62
N VAL A 99 -5.71 9.53 -1.59
CA VAL A 99 -5.46 10.39 -0.41
C VAL A 99 -6.76 10.58 0.36
N GLY A 100 -6.83 10.07 1.60
CA GLY A 100 -8.02 10.22 2.44
C GLY A 100 -8.05 11.53 3.26
N ARG A 101 -6.88 12.09 3.60
CA ARG A 101 -6.76 13.34 4.36
C ARG A 101 -5.40 13.97 4.12
N ILE A 102 -5.35 15.30 4.04
CA ILE A 102 -4.11 16.09 3.99
C ILE A 102 -4.01 16.88 5.31
N GLY A 103 -2.85 16.79 5.96
CA GLY A 103 -2.53 17.52 7.20
C GLY A 103 -1.97 18.92 6.96
N ARG A 104 -1.37 19.52 7.99
CA ARG A 104 -0.76 20.86 7.94
C ARG A 104 0.78 20.86 8.06
N THR A 105 1.40 19.72 7.75
CA THR A 105 2.79 19.29 8.05
C THR A 105 2.95 18.61 9.38
#